data_AF-A0A0P7XRT0-F1
#
_entry.id   AF-A0A0P7XRT0-F1
#
_cell.length_a   1.000
_cell.length_b   1.000
_cell.length_c   1.000
_cell.angle_alpha   90.00
_cell.angle_beta   90.00
_cell.angle_gamma   90.00
#
_symmetry.space_group_name_H-M   'P 1'
#
loop_
_entity.id
_entity.type
_entity.pdbx_description
1 polymer ?
#
loop_
_entity_poly.entity_id
_entity_poly.type
_entity_poly.pdbx_seq_one_letter_code
_entity_poly.pdbx_strand_id
1 'polypeptide(L)'
;MARFFVALIPLLIIFLLALLLGSRNTHLVSVNLLFMQVELKASALMAASILLGFVIGIVAFLSSYIRLRVNYRGLRKELIQHTKLNR
;
A
#
# COMPACT_ATOMS: atom_id res chain seq x y z
N MET A 1 10.84 -12.70 0.12
CA MET A 1 11.19 -11.35 0.64
C MET A 1 11.73 -10.44 -0.47
N ALA A 2 12.74 -10.83 -1.25
CA ALA A 2 13.29 -9.99 -2.33
C ALA A 2 12.25 -9.47 -3.35
N ARG A 3 11.26 -10.30 -3.72
CA ARG A 3 10.17 -9.93 -4.65
C ARG A 3 9.36 -8.70 -4.20
N PHE A 4 9.25 -8.46 -2.90
CA PHE A 4 8.55 -7.29 -2.35
C PHE A 4 9.32 -6.00 -2.59
N PHE A 5 10.63 -6.00 -2.31
CA PHE A 5 11.49 -4.84 -2.57
C PHE A 5 11.53 -4.51 -4.06
N VAL A 6 11.52 -5.51 -4.93
CA VAL A 6 11.44 -5.31 -6.39
C VAL A 6 10.11 -4.68 -6.82
N ALA A 7 8.98 -5.07 -6.20
CA ALA A 7 7.67 -4.46 -6.48
C ALA A 7 7.52 -3.04 -5.88
N LEU A 8 8.27 -2.72 -4.84
CA LEU A 8 8.25 -1.41 -4.19
C LEU A 8 8.94 -0.34 -5.04
N ILE A 9 9.96 -0.71 -5.83
CA ILE A 9 10.72 0.20 -6.69
C ILE A 9 9.83 0.93 -7.71
N PRO A 10 9.04 0.27 -8.58
CA PRO A 10 8.19 0.98 -9.54
C PRO A 10 7.12 1.84 -8.85
N LEU A 11 6.60 1.40 -7.70
CA LEU A 11 5.65 2.17 -6.91
C LEU A 11 6.27 3.46 -6.37
N LEU A 12 7.51 3.39 -5.85
CA LEU A 12 8.28 4.55 -5.42
C LEU A 12 8.59 5.51 -6.58
N ILE A 13 8.93 4.98 -7.76
CA ILE A 13 9.18 5.79 -8.95
C ILE A 13 7.91 6.56 -9.35
N ILE A 14 6.75 5.90 -9.42
CA ILE A 14 5.48 6.54 -9.73
C ILE A 14 5.12 7.60 -8.67
N PHE A 15 5.37 7.31 -7.39
CA PHE A 15 5.17 8.26 -6.30
C PHE A 15 6.03 9.52 -6.46
N LEU A 16 7.32 9.35 -6.73
CA LEU A 16 8.27 10.45 -6.95
C LEU A 16 7.89 11.29 -8.18
N LEU A 17 7.49 10.64 -9.27
CA LEU A 17 7.00 11.34 -10.47
C LEU A 17 5.75 12.16 -10.14
N ALA A 18 4.77 11.59 -9.46
CA ALA A 18 3.56 12.31 -9.06
C ALA A 18 3.88 13.53 -8.18
N LEU A 19 4.81 13.40 -7.23
CA LEU A 19 5.28 14.53 -6.42
C LEU A 19 5.96 15.60 -7.26
N LEU A 20 6.79 15.21 -8.24
CA LEU A 20 7.52 16.14 -9.08
C LEU A 20 6.58 16.92 -10.02
N LEU A 21 5.64 16.23 -10.67
CA LEU A 21 4.60 16.83 -11.51
C LEU A 21 3.64 17.70 -10.69
N GLY A 22 3.30 17.25 -9.48
CA GLY A 22 2.51 18.02 -8.52
C GLY A 22 3.24 19.30 -8.12
N SER A 23 4.52 19.23 -7.72
CA SER A 23 5.31 20.37 -7.26
C SER A 23 5.41 21.51 -8.29
N ARG A 24 5.42 21.18 -9.59
CA ARG A 24 5.38 22.16 -10.68
C ARG A 24 4.01 22.79 -10.90
N ASN A 25 2.93 22.18 -10.40
CA ASN A 25 1.60 22.75 -10.45
C ASN A 25 1.39 23.71 -9.27
N THR A 26 1.54 25.02 -9.55
CA THR A 26 1.21 26.10 -8.62
C THR A 26 -0.28 26.44 -8.59
N HIS A 27 -1.09 25.72 -9.36
CA HIS A 27 -2.53 25.95 -9.44
C HIS A 27 -3.21 25.64 -8.10
N LEU A 28 -3.89 26.66 -7.57
CA LEU A 28 -4.71 26.54 -6.38
C LEU A 28 -6.07 25.95 -6.79
N VAL A 29 -6.52 24.95 -6.04
CA VAL A 29 -7.81 24.29 -6.26
C VAL A 29 -8.62 24.45 -4.97
N SER A 30 -9.82 25.01 -5.09
CA SER A 30 -10.76 25.07 -3.97
C SER A 30 -11.37 23.69 -3.77
N VAL A 31 -11.13 23.08 -2.61
CA VAL A 31 -11.71 21.78 -2.26
C VAL A 31 -12.79 22.00 -1.22
N ASN A 32 -14.03 21.66 -1.58
CA ASN A 32 -15.14 21.59 -0.64
C ASN A 32 -15.03 20.28 0.15
N LEU A 33 -14.42 20.35 1.32
CA LEU A 33 -14.51 19.28 2.30
C LEU A 33 -15.91 19.34 2.92
N LEU A 34 -16.41 18.21 3.43
CA LEU A 34 -17.78 18.04 3.96
C LEU A 34 -18.26 19.15 4.92
N PHE A 35 -17.32 19.86 5.57
CA PHE A 35 -17.61 20.92 6.54
C PHE A 35 -16.80 22.22 6.32
N MET A 36 -15.95 22.32 5.30
CA MET A 36 -15.12 23.51 5.07
C MET A 36 -14.57 23.58 3.64
N GLN A 37 -14.56 24.78 3.05
CA GLN A 37 -13.90 25.03 1.78
C GLN A 37 -12.46 25.47 2.03
N VAL A 38 -11.49 24.70 1.53
CA VAL A 38 -10.06 25.00 1.71
C VAL A 38 -9.42 25.18 0.34
N GLU A 39 -8.68 26.26 0.17
CA GLU A 39 -7.83 26.45 -1.00
C GLU A 39 -6.50 25.73 -0.78
N LEU A 40 -6.32 24.63 -1.51
CA LEU A 40 -5.11 23.84 -1.43
C LEU A 40 -4.40 23.86 -2.78
N LYS A 41 -3.06 23.81 -2.74
CA LYS A 41 -2.30 23.51 -3.94
C LYS A 41 -2.69 22.12 -4.43
N ALA A 42 -2.94 21.97 -5.73
CA ALA A 42 -3.22 20.65 -6.33
C ALA A 42 -2.17 19.60 -5.96
N SER A 43 -0.92 20.04 -5.83
CA SER A 43 0.22 19.24 -5.38
C SER A 43 0.05 18.62 -3.99
N ALA A 44 -0.46 19.40 -3.03
CA ALA A 44 -0.69 18.94 -1.67
C ALA A 44 -1.82 17.91 -1.62
N LEU A 45 -2.88 18.13 -2.41
CA LEU A 45 -4.01 17.21 -2.52
C LEU A 45 -3.59 15.86 -3.13
N MET A 46 -2.82 15.91 -4.21
CA MET A 46 -2.27 14.72 -4.86
C MET A 46 -1.33 13.96 -3.92
N ALA A 47 -0.40 14.66 -3.27
CA ALA A 47 0.53 14.05 -2.33
C ALA A 47 -0.21 13.34 -1.18
N ALA A 48 -1.19 14.02 -0.56
CA ALA A 48 -1.99 13.44 0.52
C ALA A 48 -2.80 12.21 0.06
N SER A 49 -3.46 12.30 -1.09
CA SER A 49 -4.27 11.20 -1.63
C SER A 49 -3.42 9.96 -1.93
N ILE A 50 -2.27 10.14 -2.56
CA ILE A 50 -1.37 9.04 -2.89
C ILE A 50 -0.76 8.44 -1.62
N LEU A 51 -0.36 9.28 -0.66
CA LEU A 51 0.21 8.82 0.60
C LEU A 51 -0.81 7.98 1.40
N LEU A 52 -2.07 8.42 1.46
CA LEU A 52 -3.15 7.64 2.07
C LEU A 52 -3.35 6.30 1.35
N GLY A 53 -3.43 6.30 0.02
CA GLY A 53 -3.56 5.07 -0.77
C GLY A 53 -2.38 4.11 -0.55
N PHE A 54 -1.17 4.63 -0.46
CA PHE A 54 0.05 3.86 -0.19
C PHE A 54 0.02 3.22 1.21
N VAL A 55 -0.35 3.98 2.24
CA VAL A 55 -0.47 3.48 3.62
C VAL A 55 -1.52 2.37 3.69
N ILE A 56 -2.69 2.59 3.10
CA ILE A 56 -3.76 1.57 3.05
C ILE A 56 -3.26 0.31 2.33
N GLY A 57 -2.58 0.48 1.20
CA GLY A 57 -1.99 -0.63 0.43
C GLY A 57 -0.98 -1.45 1.25
N ILE A 58 -0.08 -0.79 1.99
CA ILE A 58 0.88 -1.46 2.87
C ILE A 58 0.14 -2.25 3.95
N VAL A 59 -0.85 -1.66 4.62
CA VAL A 59 -1.60 -2.32 5.70
C VAL A 59 -2.35 -3.54 5.18
N ALA A 60 -3.04 -3.41 4.03
CA ALA A 60 -3.74 -4.52 3.38
C ALA A 60 -2.78 -5.63 2.96
N PHE A 61 -1.61 -5.29 2.44
CA PHE A 61 -0.60 -6.27 2.06
C PHE A 61 -0.01 -6.99 3.28
N LEU A 62 0.34 -6.24 4.33
CA LEU A 62 0.96 -6.79 5.53
C LEU A 62 0.02 -7.76 6.25
N SER A 63 -1.26 -7.39 6.37
CA SER A 63 -2.29 -8.27 6.93
C SER A 63 -2.48 -9.55 6.12
N SER A 64 -2.52 -9.45 4.78
CA SER A 64 -2.57 -10.63 3.90
C SER A 64 -1.35 -11.54 4.05
N TYR A 65 -0.15 -10.95 4.15
CA TYR A 65 1.08 -11.71 4.37
C TYR A 65 1.10 -12.45 5.70
N ILE A 66 0.66 -11.80 6.79
CA ILE A 66 0.54 -12.43 8.11
C ILE A 66 -0.44 -13.61 8.03
N ARG A 67 -1.61 -13.41 7.42
CA ARG A 67 -2.62 -14.46 7.24
C ARG A 67 -2.05 -15.64 6.46
N LEU A 68 -1.34 -15.38 5.36
CA LEU A 68 -0.70 -16.42 4.55
C LEU A 68 0.34 -17.22 5.37
N ARG A 69 1.14 -16.54 6.19
CA ARG A 69 2.14 -17.18 7.05
C ARG A 69 1.51 -18.06 8.12
N VAL A 70 0.40 -17.63 8.72
CA VAL A 70 -0.36 -18.44 9.69
C VAL A 70 -0.95 -19.67 9.02
N ASN A 71 -1.61 -19.51 7.87
CA ASN A 71 -2.21 -20.62 7.11
C ASN A 71 -1.16 -21.64 6.70
N TYR A 72 0.02 -21.19 6.25
CA TYR A 72 1.13 -22.08 5.88
C TYR A 72 1.63 -22.93 7.06
N ARG A 73 1.65 -22.36 8.28
CA ARG A 73 2.01 -23.11 9.50
C ARG A 73 0.94 -24.13 9.89
N GLY A 74 -0.34 -23.79 9.70
CA GLY A 74 -1.45 -24.72 9.92
C GLY A 74 -1.40 -25.91 8.96
N LEU A 75 -1.34 -25.62 7.66
CA LEU A 75 -1.32 -26.63 6.60
C LEU A 75 -0.09 -27.54 6.70
N ARG A 76 1.07 -27.00 7.07
CA ARG A 76 2.29 -27.80 7.29
C ARG A 76 2.15 -28.78 8.47
N LYS A 77 1.41 -28.42 9.53
CA LYS A 77 1.17 -29.33 10.66
C LYS A 77 0.25 -30.47 10.26
N GLU A 78 -0.81 -30.16 9.53
CA GLU A 78 -1.78 -31.14 9.03
C GLU A 78 -1.13 -32.15 8.08
N LEU A 79 -0.30 -31.68 7.13
CA LEU A 79 0.47 -32.56 6.25
C LEU A 79 1.39 -33.52 7.01
N ILE A 80 2.10 -33.05 8.05
CA ILE A 80 2.96 -33.91 8.88
C ILE A 80 2.15 -34.96 9.64
N GLN A 81 0.94 -34.60 10.09
CA GLN A 81 0.06 -35.50 10.84
C GLN A 81 -0.51 -36.60 9.93
N HIS A 82 -0.98 -36.25 8.73
CA HIS A 82 -1.42 -37.24 7.73
C HIS A 82 -0.29 -38.16 7.27
N THR A 83 0.93 -37.65 7.10
CA THR A 83 2.08 -38.47 6.68
C THR A 83 2.54 -39.44 7.79
N LYS A 84 2.36 -39.08 9.08
CA LYS A 84 2.64 -39.97 10.21
C LYS A 84 1.55 -41.01 10.46
N LEU A 85 0.30 -40.72 10.12
CA LEU A 85 -0.84 -41.63 10.32
C LEU A 85 -0.91 -42.73 9.24
N ASN A 86 -0.33 -42.48 8.06
CA ASN A 86 -0.31 -43.40 6.92
C ASN A 86 1.01 -44.21 6.78
N ARG A 87 1.80 -44.30 7.86
CA ARG A 87 3.09 -45.02 7.90
C ARG A 87 3.10 -45.93 9.11
#